data_AF-A0AAN4YII4-F1
#
_entry.id   AF-A0AAN4YII4-F1
#
_cell.length_a   1.000
_cell.length_b   1.000
_cell.length_c   1.000
_cell.angle_alpha   90.00
_cell.angle_beta   90.00
_cell.angle_gamma   90.00
#
_symmetry.space_group_name_H-M   'P 1'
#
loop_
_entity.id
_entity.type
_entity.pdbx_description
1 polymer ?
#
loop_
_entity_poly.entity_id
_entity_poly.type
_entity_poly.pdbx_seq_one_letter_code
_entity_poly.pdbx_strand_id
1 'polypeptide(L)'
;MSRGLKSSDLSAAPTAANQKGSQTPNLQALLRDQSFTTRFLYLAIFPSDSILLVLHPISTSDFTTNHSAPASEAASPVPPQASKPRSRLRRFVGFTSIALIAFTAGLVYQTQKTVSRMMTVTLRTDEETLTAFVPADQFSQEVDEYIRNHPVAVELRENPAFTESRPHLKIPAELRDRHLTAGTLSGPDRIVVPPHVFSEKDGKSLVSIFYLGSAISGHLGIVHGGLLATLLDEGMARCCFPALPNKVGVTANLNIDYRRPAMAESYAVLRAETVKVEGRKAWVEARIETLPKEGEEPAVLVEAKALFIEPKQAAVRLSARENQDPES
;
A
#
# COMPACT_ATOMS: atom_id res chain seq x y z
N MET A 1 -51.83 -40.53 44.38
CA MET A 1 -53.09 -39.76 44.46
C MET A 1 -52.93 -38.53 43.57
N SER A 2 -53.21 -38.66 42.27
CA SER A 2 -54.46 -38.23 41.61
C SER A 2 -54.80 -36.76 41.82
N ARG A 3 -54.58 -35.94 40.79
CA ARG A 3 -55.64 -35.39 39.94
C ARG A 3 -55.02 -34.61 38.78
N GLY A 4 -55.28 -35.09 37.56
CA GLY A 4 -55.11 -34.31 36.35
C GLY A 4 -56.33 -33.43 36.08
N LEU A 5 -56.17 -32.50 35.14
CA LEU A 5 -57.24 -31.98 34.30
C LEU A 5 -56.66 -31.74 32.90
N LYS A 6 -57.47 -32.16 31.93
CA LYS A 6 -57.20 -32.34 30.49
C LYS A 6 -58.03 -31.30 29.72
N SER A 7 -57.74 -31.22 28.42
CA SER A 7 -58.62 -30.77 27.30
C SER A 7 -58.72 -29.25 27.08
N SER A 8 -58.75 -28.72 25.85
CA SER A 8 -58.69 -29.29 24.49
C SER A 8 -58.71 -28.15 23.45
N ASP A 9 -58.02 -28.39 22.33
CA ASP A 9 -58.34 -28.10 20.92
C ASP A 9 -59.21 -26.90 20.50
N LEU A 10 -58.74 -26.20 19.45
CA LEU A 10 -59.43 -25.71 18.24
C LEU A 10 -58.51 -24.68 17.57
N SER A 11 -58.32 -24.52 16.25
CA SER A 11 -58.58 -25.27 15.02
C SER A 11 -58.18 -24.32 13.88
N ALA A 12 -57.42 -24.86 12.91
CA ALA A 12 -57.40 -24.55 11.46
C ALA A 12 -57.33 -23.11 10.89
N ALA A 13 -56.46 -22.98 9.88
CA ALA A 13 -56.41 -21.95 8.83
C ALA A 13 -57.65 -21.99 7.89
N PRO A 14 -57.88 -20.94 7.06
CA PRO A 14 -57.47 -20.99 5.63
C PRO A 14 -56.94 -19.61 5.11
N THR A 15 -55.90 -19.53 4.27
CA THR A 15 -55.80 -19.68 2.79
C THR A 15 -56.25 -18.48 1.93
N ALA A 16 -55.26 -17.85 1.28
CA ALA A 16 -55.16 -17.31 -0.09
C ALA A 16 -55.55 -15.86 -0.52
N ALA A 17 -54.57 -15.29 -1.26
CA ALA A 17 -54.62 -14.34 -2.40
C ALA A 17 -54.90 -12.84 -2.08
N ASN A 18 -54.31 -11.83 -2.73
CA ASN A 18 -53.61 -11.71 -4.00
C ASN A 18 -52.71 -10.44 -4.06
N GLN A 19 -51.81 -10.42 -5.04
CA GLN A 19 -50.68 -9.54 -5.36
C GLN A 19 -50.98 -8.09 -5.80
N LYS A 20 -50.00 -7.20 -5.55
CA LYS A 20 -49.43 -6.14 -6.43
C LYS A 20 -48.15 -5.69 -5.70
N GLY A 21 -46.91 -5.80 -6.17
CA GLY A 21 -46.37 -5.56 -7.50
C GLY A 21 -45.29 -4.47 -7.36
N SER A 22 -44.08 -4.83 -6.92
CA SER A 22 -42.91 -3.92 -6.96
C SER A 22 -41.76 -4.62 -7.67
N GLN A 23 -41.38 -4.05 -8.82
CA GLN A 23 -40.37 -4.56 -9.73
C GLN A 23 -38.98 -4.46 -9.12
N THR A 24 -38.31 -5.59 -8.92
CA THR A 24 -36.86 -5.70 -8.80
C THR A 24 -36.29 -6.14 -10.15
N PRO A 25 -35.24 -5.50 -10.68
CA PRO A 25 -34.71 -5.84 -11.99
C PRO A 25 -33.99 -7.21 -11.99
N ASN A 26 -34.22 -7.94 -13.07
CA ASN A 26 -33.80 -9.30 -13.35
C ASN A 26 -32.28 -9.42 -13.52
N LEU A 27 -31.64 -10.24 -12.66
CA LEU A 27 -30.20 -10.49 -12.58
C LEU A 27 -29.64 -11.32 -13.76
N GLN A 28 -30.47 -11.73 -14.72
CA GLN A 28 -30.03 -12.43 -15.95
C GLN A 28 -29.88 -11.51 -17.17
N ALA A 29 -30.07 -10.19 -17.03
CA ALA A 29 -29.82 -9.21 -18.09
C ALA A 29 -28.48 -8.46 -17.97
N LEU A 30 -27.66 -8.74 -16.94
CA LEU A 30 -26.37 -8.07 -16.68
C LEU A 30 -25.14 -8.95 -16.99
N LEU A 31 -25.33 -10.02 -17.77
CA LEU A 31 -24.27 -10.97 -18.15
C LEU A 31 -24.21 -11.20 -19.67
N ARG A 32 -24.36 -10.14 -20.45
CA ARG A 32 -24.11 -10.13 -21.91
C ARG A 32 -23.60 -8.75 -22.35
N ASP A 33 -22.35 -8.44 -22.01
CA ASP A 33 -21.55 -7.56 -22.87
C ASP A 33 -20.07 -7.98 -22.79
N GLN A 34 -19.60 -8.56 -23.88
CA GLN A 34 -18.23 -9.00 -24.12
C GLN A 34 -17.58 -7.96 -25.04
N SER A 35 -17.20 -6.81 -24.49
CA SER A 35 -16.41 -5.81 -25.25
C SER A 35 -15.71 -4.74 -24.40
N PHE A 36 -15.39 -4.99 -23.13
CA PHE A 36 -14.68 -4.02 -22.27
C PHE A 36 -13.42 -4.59 -21.63
N THR A 37 -12.62 -5.28 -22.43
CA THR A 37 -11.20 -5.54 -22.15
C THR A 37 -10.36 -4.57 -22.98
N THR A 38 -9.39 -3.93 -22.31
CA THR A 38 -8.25 -3.21 -22.90
C THR A 38 -8.43 -1.72 -23.21
N ARG A 39 -8.57 -0.85 -22.20
CA ARG A 39 -8.10 0.57 -22.26
C ARG A 39 -8.24 1.41 -20.97
N PHE A 40 -7.84 0.91 -19.80
CA PHE A 40 -7.74 1.76 -18.59
C PHE A 40 -6.45 1.57 -17.79
N LEU A 41 -5.35 1.33 -18.50
CA LEU A 41 -4.01 1.47 -17.96
C LEU A 41 -3.15 2.19 -19.00
N TYR A 42 -3.29 3.53 -19.08
CA TYR A 42 -2.30 4.50 -19.58
C TYR A 42 -3.01 5.86 -19.78
N LEU A 43 -3.11 6.68 -18.72
CA LEU A 43 -3.13 8.15 -18.83
C LEU A 43 -3.10 8.77 -17.43
N ALA A 44 -1.90 8.99 -16.89
CA ALA A 44 -1.72 9.83 -15.70
C ALA A 44 -0.31 10.43 -15.66
N ILE A 45 0.17 10.99 -16.77
CA ILE A 45 1.29 11.94 -16.79
C ILE A 45 0.99 12.92 -17.92
N PHE A 46 0.54 14.12 -17.58
CA PHE A 46 0.73 15.43 -18.26
C PHE A 46 -0.37 16.39 -17.77
N PRO A 47 -0.07 17.42 -16.96
CA PRO A 47 -0.99 18.54 -16.77
C PRO A 47 -0.83 19.51 -17.95
N SER A 48 -1.90 19.72 -18.70
CA SER A 48 -2.01 20.77 -19.72
C SER A 48 -2.88 21.91 -19.19
N ASP A 49 -2.29 22.88 -18.50
CA ASP A 49 -2.94 24.17 -18.24
C ASP A 49 -2.40 25.19 -19.22
N SER A 50 -3.15 25.43 -20.30
CA SER A 50 -3.02 26.61 -21.14
C SER A 50 -4.00 27.67 -20.62
N ILE A 51 -3.50 28.61 -19.81
CA ILE A 51 -4.26 29.81 -19.43
C ILE A 51 -4.12 30.81 -20.58
N LEU A 52 -5.20 30.96 -21.36
CA LEU A 52 -5.37 31.96 -22.40
C LEU A 52 -5.71 33.31 -21.74
N LEU A 53 -4.72 34.20 -21.60
CA LEU A 53 -4.96 35.59 -21.19
C LEU A 53 -5.48 36.39 -22.39
N VAL A 54 -6.80 36.59 -22.43
CA VAL A 54 -7.47 37.52 -23.36
C VAL A 54 -7.33 38.94 -22.77
N LEU A 55 -6.53 39.79 -23.39
CA LEU A 55 -6.49 41.22 -23.09
C LEU A 55 -7.38 41.98 -24.07
N HIS A 56 -8.43 42.63 -23.56
CA HIS A 56 -9.27 43.57 -24.30
C HIS A 56 -8.52 44.90 -24.53
N PRO A 57 -8.70 45.57 -25.69
CA PRO A 57 -8.17 46.92 -25.89
C PRO A 57 -9.03 47.97 -25.17
N ILE A 58 -8.37 48.88 -24.44
CA ILE A 58 -9.00 50.04 -23.80
C ILE A 58 -9.16 51.16 -24.86
N SER A 59 -10.37 51.70 -24.92
CA SER A 59 -10.81 52.81 -25.76
C SER A 59 -10.15 54.13 -25.34
N THR A 60 -9.63 54.87 -26.32
CA THR A 60 -9.20 56.27 -26.17
C THR A 60 -10.42 57.19 -26.16
N SER A 61 -10.46 58.15 -25.26
CA SER A 61 -11.34 59.32 -25.36
C SER A 61 -10.56 60.60 -25.07
N ASP A 62 -10.85 61.59 -25.89
CA ASP A 62 -10.18 62.87 -26.05
C ASP A 62 -10.26 63.75 -24.80
N PHE A 63 -9.17 64.47 -24.53
CA PHE A 63 -9.23 65.71 -23.77
C PHE A 63 -8.34 66.77 -24.41
N THR A 64 -8.99 67.76 -25.00
CA THR A 64 -8.40 68.98 -25.55
C THR A 64 -8.10 69.98 -24.45
N THR A 65 -6.88 70.51 -24.38
CA THR A 65 -6.62 71.82 -23.77
C THR A 65 -5.63 72.60 -24.63
N ASN A 66 -6.12 73.72 -25.16
CA ASN A 66 -5.35 74.79 -25.78
C ASN A 66 -4.42 75.44 -24.75
N HIS A 67 -3.14 75.60 -25.09
CA HIS A 67 -2.34 76.70 -24.57
C HIS A 67 -1.39 77.25 -25.63
N SER A 68 -1.44 78.57 -25.77
CA SER A 68 -0.75 79.42 -26.72
C SER A 68 0.77 79.39 -26.59
N ALA A 69 1.44 79.44 -27.73
CA ALA A 69 2.89 79.55 -27.88
C ALA A 69 3.42 80.95 -27.52
N PRO A 70 4.71 81.05 -27.17
CA PRO A 70 5.58 82.08 -27.71
C PRO A 70 6.66 81.45 -28.61
N ALA A 71 6.95 82.15 -29.70
CA ALA A 71 7.98 81.77 -30.66
C ALA A 71 9.39 81.94 -30.05
N SER A 72 10.23 80.90 -30.16
CA SER A 72 11.69 81.06 -30.13
C SER A 72 12.37 79.94 -30.92
N GLU A 73 13.19 80.37 -31.86
CA GLU A 73 14.34 79.71 -32.51
C GLU A 73 14.19 78.32 -33.12
N ALA A 74 14.40 78.30 -34.45
CA ALA A 74 14.60 77.12 -35.26
C ALA A 74 15.82 76.31 -34.79
N ALA A 75 15.57 75.19 -34.13
CA ALA A 75 16.54 74.11 -33.95
C ALA A 75 16.28 73.01 -34.99
N SER A 76 17.31 72.69 -35.78
CA SER A 76 17.31 71.65 -36.81
C SER A 76 16.83 70.29 -36.29
N PRO A 77 16.11 69.48 -37.09
CA PRO A 77 15.63 68.17 -36.65
C PRO A 77 16.82 67.21 -36.45
N VAL A 78 16.99 66.71 -35.23
CA VAL A 78 17.86 65.57 -34.95
C VAL A 78 17.27 64.35 -35.65
N PRO A 79 18.02 63.61 -36.50
CA PRO A 79 17.50 62.44 -37.17
C PRO A 79 17.16 61.35 -36.13
N PRO A 80 16.09 60.56 -36.34
CA PRO A 80 15.76 59.46 -35.44
C PRO A 80 16.93 58.47 -35.40
N GLN A 81 17.55 58.28 -34.24
CA GLN A 81 18.55 57.23 -34.06
C GLN A 81 17.87 55.87 -34.28
N ALA A 82 18.11 55.25 -35.43
CA ALA A 82 17.69 53.90 -35.72
C ALA A 82 18.36 52.95 -34.71
N SER A 83 17.59 52.45 -33.73
CA SER A 83 18.08 51.39 -32.86
C SER A 83 18.35 50.15 -33.72
N LYS A 84 19.61 49.67 -33.73
CA LYS A 84 20.01 48.47 -34.49
C LYS A 84 19.05 47.31 -34.16
N PRO A 85 18.48 46.61 -35.14
CA PRO A 85 17.61 45.48 -34.86
C PRO A 85 18.44 44.41 -34.15
N ARG A 86 18.14 44.17 -32.87
CA ARG A 86 18.84 43.15 -32.08
C ARG A 86 18.61 41.79 -32.73
N SER A 87 19.72 41.12 -33.08
CA SER A 87 19.74 39.89 -33.87
C SER A 87 18.80 38.82 -33.31
N ARG A 88 17.79 38.43 -34.10
CA ARG A 88 16.85 37.35 -33.79
C ARG A 88 17.57 36.00 -33.62
N LEU A 89 18.66 35.80 -34.36
CA LEU A 89 19.54 34.64 -34.24
C LEU A 89 20.21 34.56 -32.86
N ARG A 90 20.71 35.69 -32.33
CA ARG A 90 21.32 35.75 -31.00
C ARG A 90 20.32 35.46 -29.87
N ARG A 91 19.05 35.87 -30.05
CA ARG A 91 17.96 35.49 -29.13
C ARG A 91 17.64 34.02 -29.22
N PHE A 92 17.49 33.49 -30.44
CA PHE A 92 17.21 32.07 -30.65
C PHE A 92 18.30 31.18 -30.04
N VAL A 93 19.57 31.45 -30.34
CA VAL A 93 20.73 30.73 -29.77
C VAL A 93 20.74 30.85 -28.24
N GLY A 94 20.54 32.06 -27.69
CA GLY A 94 20.49 32.27 -26.25
C GLY A 94 19.37 31.48 -25.55
N PHE A 95 18.16 31.48 -26.10
CA PHE A 95 17.04 30.72 -25.56
C PHE A 95 17.27 29.21 -25.66
N THR A 96 17.78 28.70 -26.79
CA THR A 96 18.08 27.27 -26.94
C THR A 96 19.18 26.80 -25.99
N SER A 97 20.21 27.62 -25.75
CA SER A 97 21.29 27.27 -24.81
C SER A 97 20.77 27.21 -23.36
N ILE A 98 19.94 28.17 -22.96
CA ILE A 98 19.32 28.16 -21.62
C ILE A 98 18.39 26.95 -21.46
N ALA A 99 17.59 26.63 -22.47
CA ALA A 99 16.70 25.46 -22.44
C ALA A 99 17.49 24.15 -22.32
N LEU A 100 18.60 24.01 -23.06
CA LEU A 100 19.45 22.82 -22.99
C LEU A 100 20.11 22.67 -21.62
N ILE A 101 20.63 23.77 -21.05
CA ILE A 101 21.25 23.78 -19.71
C ILE A 101 20.21 23.48 -18.63
N ALA A 102 19.02 24.08 -18.71
CA ALA A 102 17.94 23.83 -17.74
C ALA A 102 17.46 22.38 -17.81
N PHE A 103 17.35 21.81 -19.01
CA PHE A 103 16.96 20.42 -19.20
C PHE A 103 18.01 19.44 -18.68
N THR A 104 19.30 19.68 -19.00
CA THR A 104 20.39 18.82 -18.49
C THR A 104 20.57 18.95 -16.99
N ALA A 105 20.51 20.16 -16.43
CA ALA A 105 20.55 20.37 -14.98
C ALA A 105 19.36 19.71 -14.28
N GLY A 106 18.16 19.80 -14.87
CA GLY A 106 16.97 19.11 -14.38
C GLY A 106 17.11 17.59 -14.39
N LEU A 107 17.63 17.02 -15.48
CA LEU A 107 17.93 15.59 -15.56
C LEU A 107 19.00 15.17 -14.55
N VAL A 108 20.10 15.90 -14.43
CA VAL A 108 21.19 15.61 -13.48
C VAL A 108 20.69 15.72 -12.04
N TYR A 109 19.89 16.73 -11.69
CA TYR A 109 19.33 16.86 -10.36
C TYR A 109 18.37 15.70 -10.04
N GLN A 110 17.52 15.31 -10.99
CA GLN A 110 16.59 14.19 -10.82
C GLN A 110 17.32 12.85 -10.74
N THR A 111 18.35 12.62 -11.56
CA THR A 111 19.15 11.39 -11.50
C THR A 111 19.97 11.34 -10.22
N GLN A 112 20.62 12.43 -9.82
CA GLN A 112 21.36 12.51 -8.56
C GLN A 112 20.43 12.25 -7.36
N LYS A 113 19.26 12.88 -7.31
CA LYS A 113 18.29 12.66 -6.22
C LYS A 113 17.75 11.23 -6.20
N THR A 114 17.58 10.60 -7.36
CA THR A 114 17.13 9.21 -7.47
C THR A 114 18.23 8.22 -7.10
N VAL A 115 19.44 8.40 -7.62
CA VAL A 115 20.62 7.57 -7.34
C VAL A 115 21.03 7.69 -5.88
N SER A 116 21.08 8.90 -5.30
CA SER A 116 21.37 9.07 -3.88
C SER A 116 20.31 8.42 -2.99
N ARG A 117 19.03 8.44 -3.37
CA ARG A 117 17.97 7.70 -2.66
C ARG A 117 18.08 6.18 -2.81
N MET A 118 18.58 5.68 -3.93
CA MET A 118 18.82 4.24 -4.12
C MET A 118 20.05 3.75 -3.35
N MET A 119 21.13 4.53 -3.35
CA MET A 119 22.41 4.18 -2.71
C MET A 119 22.41 4.30 -1.18
N THR A 120 21.38 4.90 -0.57
CA THR A 120 21.27 5.06 0.90
C THR A 120 20.29 4.09 1.56
N VAL A 121 19.64 3.20 0.81
CA VAL A 121 18.73 2.20 1.39
C VAL A 121 19.50 0.92 1.69
N THR A 122 20.26 0.93 2.78
CA THR A 122 20.76 -0.30 3.38
C THR A 122 19.60 -0.96 4.12
N LEU A 123 19.12 -2.10 3.62
CA LEU A 123 18.14 -2.90 4.34
C LEU A 123 18.83 -3.57 5.52
N ARG A 124 18.23 -3.50 6.71
CA ARG A 124 18.74 -4.18 7.91
C ARG A 124 18.75 -5.70 7.71
N THR A 125 19.72 -6.37 8.32
CA THR A 125 19.72 -7.85 8.43
C THR A 125 18.62 -8.33 9.37
N ASP A 126 18.33 -9.63 9.37
CA ASP A 126 17.35 -10.20 10.28
C ASP A 126 17.75 -10.00 11.75
N GLU A 127 19.02 -10.19 12.08
CA GLU A 127 19.57 -10.02 13.43
C GLU A 127 19.50 -8.56 13.89
N GLU A 128 19.86 -7.60 13.03
CA GLU A 128 19.77 -6.17 13.32
C GLU A 128 18.32 -5.74 13.59
N THR A 129 17.35 -6.39 12.96
CA THR A 129 15.94 -6.03 13.17
C THR A 129 15.43 -6.39 14.56
N LEU A 130 16.04 -7.37 15.24
CA LEU A 130 15.58 -7.84 16.56
C LEU A 130 15.79 -6.81 17.67
N THR A 131 16.75 -5.91 17.51
CA THR A 131 17.09 -4.85 18.48
C THR A 131 16.75 -3.45 17.99
N ALA A 132 16.24 -3.31 16.77
CA ALA A 132 15.96 -2.01 16.14
C ALA A 132 14.64 -1.34 16.60
N PHE A 133 13.77 -2.06 17.31
CA PHE A 133 12.51 -1.50 17.78
C PHE A 133 12.73 -0.61 19.00
N VAL A 134 12.22 0.62 18.93
CA VAL A 134 12.16 1.54 20.08
C VAL A 134 10.68 1.72 20.42
N PRO A 135 10.21 1.21 21.57
CA PRO A 135 8.83 1.39 22.00
C PRO A 135 8.46 2.87 22.14
N ALA A 136 7.24 3.22 21.73
CA ALA A 136 6.75 4.61 21.84
C ALA A 136 6.30 4.96 23.27
N ASP A 137 5.86 3.96 24.03
CA ASP A 137 5.31 4.08 25.37
C ASP A 137 5.52 2.77 26.16
N GLN A 138 5.19 2.81 27.45
CA GLN A 138 5.32 1.68 28.36
C GLN A 138 4.48 0.47 27.92
N PHE A 139 3.28 0.70 27.40
CA PHE A 139 2.39 -0.39 26.96
C PHE A 139 2.98 -1.13 25.77
N SER A 140 3.51 -0.40 24.78
CA SER A 140 4.21 -0.97 23.62
C SER A 140 5.43 -1.80 24.05
N GLN A 141 6.14 -1.36 25.09
CA GLN A 141 7.26 -2.11 25.66
C GLN A 141 6.78 -3.42 26.31
N GLU A 142 5.74 -3.35 27.14
CA GLU A 142 5.15 -4.53 27.80
C GLU A 142 4.65 -5.56 26.78
N VAL A 143 3.99 -5.11 25.71
CA VAL A 143 3.54 -5.96 24.61
C VAL A 143 4.71 -6.65 23.90
N ASP A 144 5.78 -5.92 23.59
CA ASP A 144 6.97 -6.45 22.93
C ASP A 144 7.69 -7.48 23.81
N GLU A 145 7.86 -7.17 25.10
CA GLU A 145 8.46 -8.07 26.09
C GLU A 145 7.63 -9.33 26.30
N TYR A 146 6.31 -9.20 26.36
CA TYR A 146 5.41 -10.35 26.48
C TYR A 146 5.54 -11.28 25.28
N ILE A 147 5.52 -10.76 24.04
CA ILE A 147 5.70 -11.58 22.83
C ILE A 147 7.07 -12.23 22.82
N ARG A 148 8.13 -11.48 23.10
CA ARG A 148 9.53 -11.96 23.09
C ARG A 148 9.73 -13.17 24.01
N ASN A 149 9.14 -13.10 25.20
CA ASN A 149 9.30 -14.07 26.28
C ASN A 149 8.21 -15.16 26.30
N HIS A 150 7.23 -15.08 25.41
CA HIS A 150 6.14 -16.07 25.35
C HIS A 150 6.70 -17.47 25.03
N PRO A 151 6.20 -18.56 25.66
CA PRO A 151 6.70 -19.92 25.42
C PRO A 151 6.77 -20.31 23.93
N VAL A 152 5.76 -19.93 23.14
CA VAL A 152 5.75 -20.15 21.68
C VAL A 152 6.93 -19.47 20.97
N ALA A 153 7.27 -18.24 21.36
CA ALA A 153 8.38 -17.51 20.74
C ALA A 153 9.73 -18.11 21.17
N VAL A 154 9.86 -18.54 22.43
CA VAL A 154 11.06 -19.22 22.94
C VAL A 154 11.27 -20.55 22.22
N GLU A 155 10.25 -21.39 22.13
CA GLU A 155 10.31 -22.69 21.44
C GLU A 155 10.71 -22.54 19.97
N LEU A 156 10.11 -21.58 19.25
CA LEU A 156 10.44 -21.31 17.85
C LEU A 156 11.87 -20.79 17.68
N ARG A 157 12.39 -20.02 18.65
CA ARG A 157 13.77 -19.50 18.62
C ARG A 157 14.81 -20.59 18.91
N GLU A 158 14.47 -21.55 19.77
CA GLU A 158 15.33 -22.70 20.07
C GLU A 158 15.34 -23.74 18.94
N ASN A 159 14.34 -23.71 18.06
CA ASN A 159 14.27 -24.62 16.92
C ASN A 159 15.21 -24.17 15.77
N PRO A 160 16.25 -24.94 15.42
CA PRO A 160 17.23 -24.56 14.39
C PRO A 160 16.69 -24.56 12.96
N ALA A 161 15.45 -25.03 12.75
CA ALA A 161 14.76 -24.93 11.47
C ALA A 161 14.23 -23.51 11.20
N PHE A 162 14.05 -22.69 12.25
CA PHE A 162 13.49 -21.35 12.15
C PHE A 162 14.54 -20.25 12.26
N THR A 163 14.23 -19.10 11.66
CA THR A 163 14.98 -17.85 11.82
C THR A 163 14.00 -16.75 12.24
N GLU A 164 14.35 -16.03 13.30
CA GLU A 164 13.55 -14.92 13.83
C GLU A 164 13.94 -13.59 13.15
N SER A 165 12.95 -12.75 12.89
CA SER A 165 13.13 -11.41 12.32
C SER A 165 11.99 -10.46 12.71
N ARG A 166 12.21 -9.15 12.48
CA ARG A 166 11.17 -8.09 12.57
C ARG A 166 11.04 -7.39 11.21
N PRO A 167 10.31 -7.94 10.23
CA PRO A 167 10.41 -7.47 8.85
C PRO A 167 10.01 -6.02 8.59
N HIS A 168 9.09 -5.46 9.39
CA HIS A 168 8.69 -4.06 9.30
C HIS A 168 9.86 -3.09 9.59
N LEU A 169 10.89 -3.56 10.32
CA LEU A 169 12.08 -2.79 10.66
C LEU A 169 13.20 -2.89 9.60
N LYS A 170 13.06 -3.79 8.62
CA LYS A 170 13.90 -3.78 7.41
C LYS A 170 13.61 -2.56 6.53
N ILE A 171 12.38 -2.04 6.60
CA ILE A 171 11.97 -0.83 5.89
C ILE A 171 12.57 0.39 6.61
N PRO A 172 13.32 1.27 5.90
CA PRO A 172 13.82 2.52 6.47
C PRO A 172 12.70 3.36 7.08
N ALA A 173 13.00 4.07 8.17
CA ALA A 173 11.99 4.81 8.92
C ALA A 173 11.26 5.85 8.05
N GLU A 174 12.01 6.50 7.15
CA GLU A 174 11.53 7.55 6.24
C GLU A 174 10.57 7.02 5.16
N LEU A 175 10.56 5.71 4.93
CA LEU A 175 9.70 5.05 3.95
C LEU A 175 8.54 4.29 4.61
N ARG A 176 8.59 4.08 5.92
CA ARG A 176 7.67 3.20 6.64
C ARG A 176 6.24 3.73 6.60
N ASP A 177 6.04 5.04 6.67
CA ASP A 177 4.70 5.68 6.60
C ASP A 177 3.96 5.41 5.29
N ARG A 178 4.69 5.04 4.22
CA ARG A 178 4.13 4.67 2.92
C ARG A 178 3.80 3.19 2.82
N HIS A 179 4.08 2.41 3.87
CA HIS A 179 3.76 1.00 3.96
C HIS A 179 2.46 0.82 4.75
N LEU A 180 1.58 -0.04 4.25
CA LEU A 180 0.26 -0.25 4.85
C LEU A 180 0.39 -0.82 6.27
N THR A 181 1.03 -1.97 6.42
CA THR A 181 1.10 -2.72 7.69
C THR A 181 2.21 -2.30 8.63
N ALA A 182 3.28 -1.70 8.10
CA ALA A 182 4.45 -1.28 8.87
C ALA A 182 4.37 0.20 9.28
N GLY A 183 3.54 0.99 8.59
CA GLY A 183 3.32 2.40 8.88
C GLY A 183 1.87 2.67 9.25
N THR A 184 0.98 2.77 8.24
CA THR A 184 -0.40 3.24 8.41
C THR A 184 -1.18 2.46 9.48
N LEU A 185 -0.98 1.15 9.55
CA LEU A 185 -1.66 0.25 10.49
C LEU A 185 -0.82 -0.09 11.74
N SER A 186 0.30 0.59 11.96
CA SER A 186 1.15 0.42 13.15
C SER A 186 0.98 1.57 14.15
N GLY A 187 1.23 1.29 15.42
CA GLY A 187 1.22 2.28 16.52
C GLY A 187 0.40 1.86 17.74
N PRO A 188 0.39 2.68 18.82
CA PRO A 188 -0.03 2.29 20.17
C PRO A 188 -1.44 1.66 20.34
N ASP A 189 -2.36 1.90 19.40
CA ASP A 189 -3.72 1.32 19.41
C ASP A 189 -4.03 0.47 18.15
N ARG A 190 -3.02 0.13 17.34
CA ARG A 190 -3.18 -0.60 16.07
C ARG A 190 -2.40 -1.91 16.12
N ILE A 191 -1.54 -2.20 15.14
CA ILE A 191 -0.48 -3.18 15.32
C ILE A 191 0.58 -2.52 16.22
N VAL A 192 0.51 -2.82 17.52
CA VAL A 192 1.20 -2.06 18.58
C VAL A 192 2.71 -2.14 18.44
N VAL A 193 3.21 -3.33 18.14
CA VAL A 193 4.64 -3.57 17.93
C VAL A 193 4.85 -4.22 16.57
N PRO A 194 5.98 -3.95 15.88
CA PRO A 194 6.38 -4.72 14.70
C PRO A 194 6.32 -6.22 15.03
N PRO A 195 5.75 -7.07 14.17
CA PRO A 195 5.56 -8.46 14.52
C PRO A 195 6.89 -9.20 14.68
N HIS A 196 6.93 -10.14 15.62
CA HIS A 196 7.95 -11.18 15.64
C HIS A 196 7.58 -12.22 14.59
N VAL A 197 8.50 -12.50 13.66
CA VAL A 197 8.29 -13.44 12.56
C VAL A 197 9.36 -14.51 12.60
N PHE A 198 8.93 -15.77 12.70
CA PHE A 198 9.76 -16.96 12.66
C PHE A 198 9.51 -17.66 11.33
N SER A 199 10.52 -17.71 10.47
CA SER A 199 10.41 -18.34 9.14
C SER A 199 11.21 -19.64 9.13
N GLU A 200 10.60 -20.75 8.72
CA GLU A 200 11.30 -22.01 8.50
C GLU A 200 12.11 -21.93 7.19
N LYS A 201 13.23 -22.65 7.15
CA LYS A 201 14.08 -22.75 5.95
C LYS A 201 13.29 -23.08 4.69
N ASP A 202 13.77 -22.52 3.58
CA ASP A 202 13.22 -22.74 2.23
C ASP A 202 11.73 -22.36 2.06
N GLY A 203 11.17 -21.59 2.99
CA GLY A 203 9.80 -21.10 2.91
C GLY A 203 8.74 -22.16 3.19
N LYS A 204 9.10 -23.19 3.96
CA LYS A 204 8.20 -24.29 4.30
C LYS A 204 7.05 -23.85 5.20
N SER A 205 7.35 -23.13 6.28
CA SER A 205 6.35 -22.60 7.20
C SER A 205 6.77 -21.25 7.78
N LEU A 206 5.80 -20.53 8.34
CA LEU A 206 6.01 -19.24 8.99
C LEU A 206 5.07 -19.09 10.17
N VAL A 207 5.59 -18.55 11.27
CA VAL A 207 4.80 -18.13 12.42
C VAL A 207 5.03 -16.65 12.68
N SER A 208 3.95 -15.89 12.91
CA SER A 208 4.05 -14.48 13.26
C SER A 208 3.13 -14.13 14.41
N ILE A 209 3.66 -13.40 15.40
CA ILE A 209 2.93 -13.04 16.61
C ILE A 209 2.68 -11.53 16.62
N PHE A 210 1.44 -11.16 16.92
CA PHE A 210 0.95 -9.78 16.90
C PHE A 210 0.18 -9.47 18.17
N TYR A 211 0.13 -8.19 18.53
CA TYR A 211 -0.91 -7.62 19.37
C TYR A 211 -1.79 -6.71 18.51
N LEU A 212 -3.11 -6.88 18.61
CA LEU A 212 -4.09 -6.20 17.78
C LEU A 212 -4.92 -5.24 18.64
N GLY A 213 -4.63 -3.95 18.58
CA GLY A 213 -5.33 -2.89 19.31
C GLY A 213 -6.70 -2.53 18.74
N SER A 214 -7.41 -1.62 19.41
CA SER A 214 -8.78 -1.26 19.11
C SER A 214 -8.97 -0.35 17.88
N ALA A 215 -7.99 0.46 17.49
CA ALA A 215 -8.12 1.41 16.36
C ALA A 215 -8.11 0.74 14.98
N ILE A 216 -7.93 -0.57 14.92
CA ILE A 216 -8.03 -1.43 13.73
C ILE A 216 -9.28 -2.33 13.76
N SER A 217 -10.24 -1.98 14.61
CA SER A 217 -11.52 -2.68 14.72
C SER A 217 -12.49 -2.28 13.61
N GLY A 218 -13.32 -3.23 13.17
CA GLY A 218 -14.42 -2.96 12.24
C GLY A 218 -15.76 -2.79 12.94
N HIS A 219 -15.91 -3.44 14.09
CA HIS A 219 -17.03 -3.29 15.01
C HIS A 219 -16.48 -3.08 16.42
N LEU A 220 -17.28 -2.56 17.35
CA LEU A 220 -16.82 -2.29 18.72
C LEU A 220 -16.21 -3.55 19.35
N GLY A 221 -14.91 -3.51 19.66
CA GLY A 221 -14.17 -4.60 20.27
C GLY A 221 -13.80 -5.77 19.36
N ILE A 222 -14.08 -5.72 18.05
CA ILE A 222 -13.79 -6.78 17.09
C ILE A 222 -12.86 -6.25 15.99
N VAL A 223 -11.69 -6.87 15.86
CA VAL A 223 -10.70 -6.57 14.81
C VAL A 223 -11.35 -6.66 13.43
N HIS A 224 -11.08 -5.67 12.57
CA HIS A 224 -11.66 -5.63 11.24
C HIS A 224 -11.24 -6.85 10.42
N GLY A 225 -12.21 -7.55 9.80
CA GLY A 225 -11.92 -8.75 9.01
C GLY A 225 -10.94 -8.50 7.85
N GLY A 226 -10.97 -7.31 7.25
CA GLY A 226 -10.01 -6.87 6.24
C GLY A 226 -8.56 -6.69 6.75
N LEU A 227 -8.36 -6.36 8.03
CA LEU A 227 -7.02 -6.38 8.62
C LEU A 227 -6.52 -7.83 8.71
N LEU A 228 -7.35 -8.74 9.21
CA LEU A 228 -6.99 -10.16 9.27
C LEU A 228 -6.65 -10.71 7.89
N ALA A 229 -7.41 -10.33 6.86
CA ALA A 229 -7.12 -10.67 5.48
C ALA A 229 -5.76 -10.12 4.99
N THR A 230 -5.43 -8.88 5.37
CA THR A 230 -4.15 -8.26 5.04
C THR A 230 -2.98 -8.97 5.74
N LEU A 231 -3.12 -9.33 7.01
CA LEU A 231 -2.11 -10.10 7.75
C LEU A 231 -1.91 -11.49 7.16
N LEU A 232 -3.01 -12.17 6.78
CA LEU A 232 -2.98 -13.46 6.09
C LEU A 232 -2.25 -13.38 4.75
N ASP A 233 -2.57 -12.38 3.93
CA ASP A 233 -1.90 -12.16 2.63
C ASP A 233 -0.40 -11.92 2.81
N GLU A 234 -0.01 -10.99 3.69
CA GLU A 234 1.41 -10.69 3.95
C GLU A 234 2.17 -11.89 4.54
N GLY A 235 1.56 -12.58 5.51
CA GLY A 235 2.15 -13.75 6.16
C GLY A 235 2.36 -14.92 5.20
N MET A 236 1.35 -15.25 4.39
CA MET A 236 1.46 -16.31 3.39
C MET A 236 2.42 -15.97 2.25
N ALA A 237 2.43 -14.71 1.80
CA ALA A 237 3.39 -14.22 0.82
C ALA A 237 4.82 -14.42 1.34
N ARG A 238 5.10 -13.91 2.54
CA ARG A 238 6.42 -14.03 3.18
C ARG A 238 6.83 -15.49 3.39
N CYS A 239 5.88 -16.36 3.74
CA CYS A 239 6.12 -17.79 3.91
C CYS A 239 6.62 -18.43 2.63
N CYS A 240 5.91 -18.25 1.50
CA CYS A 240 6.21 -19.01 0.28
C CYS A 240 7.25 -18.37 -0.63
N PHE A 241 7.56 -17.08 -0.47
CA PHE A 241 8.51 -16.42 -1.36
C PHE A 241 9.86 -17.14 -1.43
N PRO A 242 10.51 -17.55 -0.32
CA PRO A 242 11.77 -18.30 -0.41
C PRO A 242 11.69 -19.60 -1.21
N ALA A 243 10.51 -20.21 -1.35
CA ALA A 243 10.28 -21.43 -2.11
C ALA A 243 10.08 -21.19 -3.63
N LEU A 244 9.90 -19.93 -4.06
CA LEU A 244 9.77 -19.56 -5.46
C LEU A 244 11.16 -19.37 -6.11
N PRO A 245 11.33 -19.69 -7.42
CA PRO A 245 12.62 -19.66 -8.10
C PRO A 245 13.42 -18.36 -7.92
N ASN A 246 12.75 -17.21 -8.04
CA ASN A 246 13.37 -15.88 -7.90
C ASN A 246 13.02 -15.18 -6.59
N LYS A 247 12.47 -15.92 -5.62
CA LYS A 247 12.10 -15.44 -4.29
C LYS A 247 11.13 -14.25 -4.27
N VAL A 248 10.30 -14.13 -5.31
CA VAL A 248 9.31 -13.08 -5.48
C VAL A 248 8.00 -13.65 -5.96
N GLY A 249 6.89 -13.10 -5.49
CA GLY A 249 5.56 -13.52 -5.89
C GLY A 249 4.55 -12.39 -5.78
N VAL A 250 3.40 -12.60 -6.42
CA VAL A 250 2.20 -11.78 -6.23
C VAL A 250 1.02 -12.69 -5.92
N THR A 251 0.08 -12.19 -5.13
CA THR A 251 -1.15 -12.90 -4.81
C THR A 251 -2.03 -13.01 -6.06
N ALA A 252 -2.34 -14.24 -6.47
CA ALA A 252 -3.25 -14.51 -7.58
C ALA A 252 -4.65 -14.89 -7.09
N ASN A 253 -4.74 -15.58 -5.96
CA ASN A 253 -6.00 -15.88 -5.29
C ASN A 253 -5.80 -15.89 -3.77
N LEU A 254 -6.80 -15.40 -3.05
CA LEU A 254 -6.89 -15.44 -1.59
C LEU A 254 -8.33 -15.78 -1.23
N ASN A 255 -8.52 -16.93 -0.58
CA ASN A 255 -9.81 -17.39 -0.07
C ASN A 255 -9.73 -17.49 1.46
N ILE A 256 -10.72 -16.92 2.15
CA ILE A 256 -10.68 -16.69 3.60
C ILE A 256 -12.00 -17.14 4.23
N ASP A 257 -11.91 -17.96 5.27
CA ASP A 257 -13.01 -18.38 6.11
C ASP A 257 -12.88 -17.76 7.51
N TYR A 258 -13.79 -16.85 7.87
CA TYR A 258 -13.86 -16.27 9.22
C TYR A 258 -14.62 -17.23 10.15
N ARG A 259 -13.92 -17.85 11.09
CA ARG A 259 -14.46 -18.89 11.97
C ARG A 259 -15.05 -18.30 13.25
N ARG A 260 -14.37 -17.32 13.85
CA ARG A 260 -14.76 -16.66 15.10
C ARG A 260 -14.41 -15.18 15.07
N PRO A 261 -15.11 -14.31 15.82
CA PRO A 261 -14.70 -12.93 16.00
C PRO A 261 -13.29 -12.85 16.62
N ALA A 262 -12.40 -12.08 16.00
CA ALA A 262 -11.11 -11.74 16.60
C ALA A 262 -11.29 -10.52 17.50
N MET A 263 -11.14 -10.71 18.81
CA MET A 263 -11.28 -9.61 19.77
C MET A 263 -10.11 -8.63 19.66
N ALA A 264 -10.40 -7.34 19.71
CA ALA A 264 -9.37 -6.32 19.84
C ALA A 264 -8.73 -6.36 21.24
N GLU A 265 -7.62 -5.64 21.41
CA GLU A 265 -6.81 -5.63 22.63
C GLU A 265 -6.30 -7.02 23.01
N SER A 266 -5.95 -7.84 22.01
CA SER A 266 -5.55 -9.23 22.21
C SER A 266 -4.34 -9.65 21.38
N TYR A 267 -3.66 -10.70 21.85
CA TYR A 267 -2.57 -11.34 21.14
C TYR A 267 -3.09 -12.40 20.16
N ALA A 268 -2.53 -12.42 18.97
CA ALA A 268 -2.86 -13.38 17.93
C ALA A 268 -1.59 -13.96 17.31
N VAL A 269 -1.68 -15.22 16.87
CA VAL A 269 -0.61 -15.89 16.13
C VAL A 269 -1.10 -16.30 14.75
N LEU A 270 -0.38 -15.88 13.72
CA LEU A 270 -0.54 -16.34 12.36
C LEU A 270 0.40 -17.51 12.12
N ARG A 271 -0.12 -18.62 11.59
CA ARG A 271 0.67 -19.74 11.12
C ARG A 271 0.38 -19.96 9.64
N ALA A 272 1.41 -20.07 8.83
CA ALA A 272 1.32 -20.33 7.40
C ALA A 272 2.23 -21.51 7.00
N GLU A 273 1.79 -22.27 6.02
CA GLU A 273 2.53 -23.41 5.47
C GLU A 273 2.43 -23.42 3.95
N THR A 274 3.58 -23.52 3.27
CA THR A 274 3.63 -23.71 1.83
C THR A 274 3.35 -25.18 1.52
N VAL A 275 2.10 -25.47 1.15
CA VAL A 275 1.63 -26.84 0.94
C VAL A 275 2.09 -27.44 -0.39
N LYS A 276 2.37 -26.60 -1.40
CA LYS A 276 2.73 -27.05 -2.74
C LYS A 276 3.45 -25.98 -3.53
N VAL A 277 4.47 -26.37 -4.31
CA VAL A 277 5.14 -25.50 -5.28
C VAL A 277 5.26 -26.21 -6.63
N GLU A 278 4.83 -25.54 -7.70
CA GLU A 278 4.97 -26.02 -9.08
C GLU A 278 5.44 -24.89 -10.00
N GLY A 279 6.73 -24.92 -10.34
CA GLY A 279 7.35 -23.90 -11.20
C GLY A 279 7.22 -22.51 -10.58
N ARG A 280 6.36 -21.66 -11.18
CA ARG A 280 6.12 -20.28 -10.73
C ARG A 280 4.93 -20.13 -9.77
N LYS A 281 4.33 -21.22 -9.31
CA LYS A 281 3.12 -21.22 -8.48
C LYS A 281 3.43 -21.80 -7.11
N ALA A 282 3.01 -21.12 -6.04
CA ALA A 282 3.03 -21.64 -4.69
C ALA A 282 1.62 -21.57 -4.08
N TRP A 283 1.17 -22.69 -3.51
CA TRP A 283 -0.06 -22.76 -2.74
C TRP A 283 0.30 -22.75 -1.27
N VAL A 284 -0.43 -21.94 -0.50
CA VAL A 284 -0.17 -21.72 0.91
C VAL A 284 -1.49 -21.84 1.66
N GLU A 285 -1.45 -22.49 2.82
CA GLU A 285 -2.54 -22.50 3.77
C GLU A 285 -2.10 -21.76 5.04
N ALA A 286 -3.01 -21.00 5.65
CA ALA A 286 -2.70 -20.28 6.86
C ALA A 286 -3.91 -20.15 7.78
N ARG A 287 -3.65 -19.87 9.05
CA ARG A 287 -4.66 -19.52 10.04
C ARG A 287 -4.14 -18.46 10.98
N ILE A 288 -5.05 -17.62 11.46
CA ILE A 288 -4.81 -16.78 12.65
C ILE A 288 -5.61 -17.39 13.79
N GLU A 289 -4.95 -17.66 14.90
CA GLU A 289 -5.52 -18.22 16.12
C GLU A 289 -5.16 -17.33 17.33
N THR A 290 -5.90 -17.50 18.42
CA THR A 290 -5.53 -16.86 19.70
C THR A 290 -4.16 -17.32 20.14
N LEU A 291 -3.36 -16.45 20.74
CA LEU A 291 -2.09 -16.88 21.32
C LEU A 291 -2.34 -17.95 22.41
N PRO A 292 -1.65 -19.11 22.38
CA PRO A 292 -1.89 -20.18 23.34
C PRO A 292 -1.67 -19.71 24.78
N LYS A 293 -2.57 -20.10 25.68
CA LYS A 293 -2.42 -19.91 27.12
C LYS A 293 -2.21 -21.27 27.79
N GLU A 294 -1.59 -21.27 28.95
CA GLU A 294 -1.33 -22.51 29.68
C GLU A 294 -2.65 -23.26 29.96
N GLY A 295 -2.73 -24.52 29.50
CA GLY A 295 -3.92 -25.36 29.68
C GLY A 295 -5.09 -25.07 28.74
N GLU A 296 -4.96 -24.15 27.78
CA GLU A 296 -6.03 -23.80 26.83
C GLU A 296 -5.60 -24.06 25.38
N GLU A 297 -6.48 -24.72 24.62
CA GLU A 297 -6.29 -24.91 23.18
C GLU A 297 -6.49 -23.60 22.40
N PRO A 298 -5.61 -23.25 21.46
CA PRO A 298 -5.77 -22.06 20.63
C PRO A 298 -7.05 -22.09 19.81
N ALA A 299 -7.84 -21.02 19.91
CA ALA A 299 -9.04 -20.87 19.10
C ALA A 299 -8.67 -20.26 17.73
N VAL A 300 -8.85 -21.04 16.66
CA VAL A 300 -8.77 -20.55 15.28
C VAL A 300 -9.80 -19.43 15.00
N LEU A 301 -9.34 -18.24 14.65
CA LEU A 301 -10.18 -17.08 14.40
C LEU A 301 -10.55 -17.00 12.91
N VAL A 302 -9.56 -17.21 12.05
CA VAL A 302 -9.71 -17.16 10.59
C VAL A 302 -8.74 -18.15 9.93
N GLU A 303 -9.16 -18.76 8.84
CA GLU A 303 -8.35 -19.65 8.01
C GLU A 303 -8.32 -19.13 6.58
N ALA A 304 -7.24 -19.42 5.85
CA ALA A 304 -7.10 -19.00 4.47
C ALA A 304 -6.34 -20.03 3.63
N LYS A 305 -6.67 -20.02 2.34
CA LYS A 305 -5.91 -20.68 1.28
C LYS A 305 -5.57 -19.65 0.21
N ALA A 306 -4.33 -19.66 -0.25
CA ALA A 306 -3.87 -18.70 -1.25
C ALA A 306 -3.01 -19.34 -2.32
N LEU A 307 -3.01 -18.70 -3.50
CA LEU A 307 -2.13 -18.99 -4.61
C LEU A 307 -1.27 -17.77 -4.89
N PHE A 308 0.05 -17.94 -4.80
CA PHE A 308 1.04 -16.95 -5.19
C PHE A 308 1.69 -17.35 -6.50
N ILE A 309 1.99 -16.35 -7.34
CA ILE A 309 2.60 -16.56 -8.65
C ILE A 309 3.82 -15.64 -8.82
N GLU A 310 4.95 -16.21 -9.20
CA GLU A 310 6.13 -15.43 -9.62
C GLU A 310 5.85 -14.75 -10.98
N PRO A 311 5.97 -13.41 -11.10
CA PRO A 311 5.81 -12.72 -12.38
C PRO A 311 6.84 -13.18 -13.43
N LYS A 312 6.41 -13.36 -14.68
CA LYS A 312 7.29 -13.85 -15.78
C LYS A 312 8.56 -13.01 -15.99
N GLN A 313 8.53 -11.73 -15.61
CA GLN A 313 9.64 -10.79 -15.80
C GLN A 313 10.64 -10.78 -14.63
N ALA A 314 10.43 -11.59 -13.58
CA ALA A 314 11.29 -11.62 -12.40
C ALA A 314 12.75 -11.97 -12.74
N ALA A 315 12.96 -13.07 -13.49
CA ALA A 315 14.29 -13.51 -13.91
C ALA A 315 15.06 -12.46 -14.73
N VAL A 316 14.37 -11.72 -15.61
CA VAL A 316 14.98 -10.70 -16.47
C VAL A 316 15.42 -9.46 -15.68
N ARG A 317 14.71 -9.10 -14.61
CA ARG A 317 15.10 -7.95 -13.76
C ARG A 317 16.26 -8.27 -12.83
N LEU A 318 16.36 -9.50 -12.35
CA LEU A 318 17.47 -9.90 -11.49
C LEU A 318 18.78 -9.99 -12.28
N SER A 319 18.76 -10.59 -13.47
CA SER A 319 19.94 -10.63 -14.35
C SER A 319 20.36 -9.24 -14.85
N ALA A 320 19.43 -8.31 -15.05
CA ALA A 320 19.77 -6.92 -15.41
C ALA A 320 20.40 -6.12 -14.25
N ARG A 321 20.09 -6.46 -12.98
CA ARG A 321 20.73 -5.85 -11.79
C ARG A 321 22.13 -6.40 -11.56
N GLU A 322 22.30 -7.72 -11.65
CA GLU A 322 23.60 -8.38 -11.46
C GLU A 322 24.63 -7.93 -12.52
N ASN A 323 24.19 -7.64 -13.75
CA ASN A 323 25.07 -7.10 -14.80
C ASN A 323 25.34 -5.58 -14.69
N GLN A 324 24.71 -4.85 -13.75
CA GLN A 324 24.96 -3.42 -13.51
C GLN A 324 25.93 -3.16 -12.35
N ASP A 325 26.20 -4.17 -11.52
CA ASP A 325 27.19 -4.13 -10.45
C ASP A 325 28.36 -5.07 -10.78
N PRO A 326 29.28 -4.69 -11.70
CA PRO A 326 30.55 -5.40 -11.81
C PRO A 326 31.35 -5.13 -10.53
N GLU A 327 31.79 -6.21 -9.87
CA GLU A 327 32.63 -6.26 -8.68
C GLU A 327 33.51 -5.02 -8.46
N SER A 328 33.40 -4.42 -7.26
CA SER A 328 34.41 -3.54 -6.67
C SER A 328 35.32 -4.34 -5.74
#